data_AF-A0A0F9IEW8-F1
#
_entry.id   AF-A0A0F9IEW8-F1
#
_cell.length_a   1.000
_cell.length_b   1.000
_cell.length_c   1.000
_cell.angle_alpha   90.00
_cell.angle_beta   90.00
_cell.angle_gamma   90.00
#
_symmetry.space_group_name_H-M   'P 1'
#
loop_
_entity.id
_entity.type
_entity.pdbx_description
1 polymer ?
#
loop_
_entity_poly.entity_id
_entity_poly.type
_entity_poly.pdbx_seq_one_letter_code
_entity_poly.pdbx_strand_id
1 'polypeptide(L)'
;MSIREVAEGLLEQGSDESLAYSIATANWASEPTDVSVKVYDENVMVDVTSTVMPANFPSVTDDVISLWRLENLTQGAFYRVEVQFTANGNVYECYFRVRCVG
;
A
#
# COMPACT_ATOMS: atom_id res chain seq x y z
N MET A 1 -12.14 -8.38 3.40
CA MET A 1 -11.30 -8.01 4.55
C MET A 1 -10.10 -8.92 4.54
N SER A 2 -9.00 -8.46 3.95
CA SER A 2 -7.71 -9.17 4.03
C SER A 2 -7.23 -9.20 5.48
N ILE A 3 -6.79 -10.38 5.93
CA ILE A 3 -6.37 -10.65 7.32
C ILE A 3 -4.88 -10.35 7.57
N ARG A 4 -4.12 -9.91 6.56
CA ARG A 4 -2.65 -9.77 6.64
C ARG A 4 -2.23 -8.31 6.71
N GLU A 5 -2.19 -7.75 7.92
CA GLU A 5 -1.49 -6.49 8.16
C GLU A 5 0.03 -6.75 8.09
N VAL A 6 0.74 -5.95 7.30
CA VAL A 6 2.20 -6.06 7.16
C VAL A 6 2.90 -5.44 8.37
N ALA A 7 4.19 -5.73 8.55
CA ALA A 7 4.94 -5.34 9.75
C ALA A 7 5.04 -3.82 9.95
N GLU A 8 4.98 -3.07 8.85
CA GLU A 8 4.95 -1.62 8.81
C GLU A 8 3.74 -1.04 9.57
N GLY A 9 2.62 -1.77 9.61
CA GLY A 9 1.45 -1.42 10.41
C GLY A 9 0.87 -0.03 10.09
N LEU A 10 0.81 0.84 11.09
CA LEU A 10 0.37 2.23 10.95
C LEU A 10 1.58 3.16 10.78
N LEU A 11 1.60 3.85 9.64
CA LEU A 11 2.57 4.89 9.30
C LEU A 11 1.92 6.27 9.36
N GLU A 12 2.73 7.31 9.43
CA GLU A 12 2.29 8.70 9.42
C GLU A 12 2.91 9.45 8.24
N GLN A 13 2.16 10.34 7.61
CA GLN A 13 2.60 11.18 6.49
C GLN A 13 1.91 12.57 6.56
N GLY A 14 2.61 13.64 6.21
CA GLY A 14 2.06 14.98 6.05
C GLY A 14 1.14 15.14 4.83
N SER A 15 0.18 16.07 4.89
CA SER A 15 -0.71 16.32 3.72
C SER A 15 0.06 16.82 2.50
N ASP A 16 1.16 17.54 2.72
CA ASP A 16 2.01 18.13 1.68
C ASP A 16 3.18 17.22 1.28
N GLU A 17 3.31 16.04 1.89
CA GLU A 17 4.34 15.07 1.56
C GLU A 17 3.92 14.16 0.39
N SER A 18 4.92 13.68 -0.33
CA SER A 18 4.76 12.71 -1.41
C SER A 18 5.77 11.60 -1.19
N LEU A 19 5.35 10.49 -0.57
CA LEU A 19 6.23 9.43 -0.09
C LEU A 19 5.93 8.10 -0.76
N ALA A 20 6.97 7.44 -1.26
CA ALA A 20 6.90 6.05 -1.71
C ALA A 20 7.02 5.11 -0.49
N TYR A 21 6.34 3.97 -0.59
CA TYR A 21 6.33 2.93 0.43
C TYR A 21 6.82 1.62 -0.15
N SER A 22 7.24 0.70 0.70
CA SER A 22 7.58 -0.66 0.29
C SER A 22 7.06 -1.67 1.29
N ILE A 23 6.91 -2.90 0.82
CA ILE A 23 6.56 -4.05 1.66
C ILE A 23 7.56 -5.18 1.38
N ALA A 24 8.03 -5.84 2.44
CA ALA A 24 8.82 -7.05 2.33
C ALA A 24 7.90 -8.29 2.32
N THR A 25 8.03 -9.15 1.30
CA THR A 25 7.19 -10.35 1.14
C THR A 25 7.83 -11.62 1.66
N ALA A 26 9.11 -11.61 2.03
CA ALA A 26 9.91 -12.80 2.37
C ALA A 26 9.32 -13.71 3.46
N ASN A 27 8.47 -13.16 4.35
CA ASN A 27 7.76 -13.94 5.38
C ASN A 27 6.58 -14.77 4.84
N TRP A 28 6.15 -14.53 3.60
CA TRP A 28 5.01 -15.20 2.96
C TRP A 28 5.42 -15.94 1.69
N ALA A 29 6.23 -15.29 0.85
CA ALA A 29 6.70 -15.84 -0.40
C ALA A 29 7.89 -15.03 -0.94
N SER A 30 8.62 -15.63 -1.88
CA SER A 30 9.69 -14.98 -2.63
C SER A 30 9.28 -14.72 -4.08
N GLU A 31 9.97 -13.78 -4.72
CA GLU A 31 9.81 -13.39 -6.14
C GLU A 31 8.36 -13.03 -6.52
N PRO A 32 7.74 -12.02 -5.88
CA PRO A 32 6.36 -11.64 -6.18
C PRO A 32 6.22 -11.08 -7.61
N THR A 33 5.10 -11.39 -8.25
CA THR A 33 4.71 -10.91 -9.59
C THR A 33 3.28 -10.37 -9.57
N ASP A 34 2.81 -9.83 -10.70
CA ASP A 34 1.42 -9.39 -10.91
C ASP A 34 0.88 -8.49 -9.78
N VAL A 35 1.72 -7.53 -9.37
CA VAL A 35 1.41 -6.65 -8.25
C VAL A 35 0.31 -5.67 -8.64
N SER A 36 -0.71 -5.56 -7.80
CA SER A 36 -1.73 -4.51 -7.90
C SER A 36 -1.95 -3.85 -6.55
N VAL A 37 -2.18 -2.53 -6.57
CA VAL A 37 -2.30 -1.71 -5.37
C VAL A 37 -3.63 -0.97 -5.39
N LYS A 38 -4.31 -0.97 -4.26
CA LYS A 38 -5.53 -0.21 -4.00
C LYS A 38 -5.35 0.62 -2.73
N VAL A 39 -5.87 1.84 -2.73
CA VAL A 39 -5.85 2.72 -1.55
C VAL A 39 -7.28 3.09 -1.21
N TYR A 40 -7.70 2.77 0.00
CA TYR A 40 -9.01 3.08 0.54
C TYR A 40 -8.90 4.13 1.63
N ASP A 41 -9.71 5.18 1.56
CA ASP A 41 -9.92 6.07 2.70
C ASP A 41 -10.89 5.38 3.67
N GLU A 42 -10.40 4.96 4.84
CA GLU A 42 -11.19 4.24 5.85
C GLU A 42 -12.19 5.15 6.57
N ASN A 43 -12.05 6.49 6.50
CA ASN A 43 -13.02 7.40 7.12
C ASN A 43 -14.34 7.43 6.33
N VAL A 44 -14.25 7.36 5.00
CA VAL A 44 -15.42 7.37 4.11
C VAL A 44 -15.70 6.02 3.44
N MET A 45 -14.80 5.05 3.61
CA MET A 45 -14.87 3.70 3.03
C MET A 45 -14.94 3.70 1.50
N VAL A 46 -14.09 4.50 0.85
CA VAL A 46 -14.05 4.66 -0.62
C VAL A 46 -12.67 4.36 -1.18
N ASP A 47 -12.62 3.71 -2.34
CA ASP A 47 -11.39 3.58 -3.14
C ASP A 47 -10.99 4.96 -3.68
N VAL A 48 -9.86 5.46 -3.21
CA VAL A 48 -9.29 6.76 -3.57
C VAL A 48 -7.97 6.60 -4.34
N THR A 49 -7.67 5.39 -4.83
CA THR A 49 -6.38 5.06 -5.47
C THR A 49 -5.98 6.08 -6.53
N SER A 50 -6.89 6.44 -7.44
CA SER A 50 -6.59 7.39 -8.53
C SER A 50 -6.30 8.82 -8.06
N THR A 51 -6.74 9.18 -6.86
CA THR A 51 -6.57 10.52 -6.28
C THR A 51 -5.27 10.61 -5.49
N VAL A 52 -5.03 9.62 -4.64
CA VAL A 52 -3.89 9.65 -3.70
C VAL A 52 -2.67 8.88 -4.19
N MET A 53 -2.83 8.04 -5.23
CA MET A 53 -1.75 7.34 -5.93
C MET A 53 -2.00 7.44 -7.46
N PRO A 54 -1.95 8.66 -8.05
CA PRO A 54 -2.39 8.89 -9.43
C PRO A 54 -1.53 8.16 -10.47
N ALA A 55 -0.25 7.94 -10.17
CA ALA A 55 0.56 6.95 -10.86
C ALA A 55 0.66 5.71 -9.98
N ASN A 56 0.37 4.53 -10.53
CA ASN A 56 0.31 3.27 -9.80
C ASN A 56 1.15 2.23 -10.56
N PHE A 57 2.47 2.36 -10.41
CA PHE A 57 3.46 1.51 -11.05
C PHE A 57 4.33 0.83 -9.99
N PRO A 58 3.80 -0.18 -9.28
CA PRO A 58 4.59 -0.93 -8.33
C PRO A 58 5.74 -1.65 -9.06
N SER A 59 6.89 -1.75 -8.39
CA SER A 59 8.05 -2.48 -8.87
C SER A 59 8.48 -3.53 -7.86
N VAL A 60 9.13 -4.57 -8.35
CA VAL A 60 9.66 -5.65 -7.52
C VAL A 60 11.17 -5.71 -7.68
N THR A 61 11.87 -5.85 -6.56
CA THR A 61 13.29 -6.19 -6.53
C THR A 61 13.48 -7.20 -5.41
N ASP A 62 13.91 -8.41 -5.78
CA ASP A 62 13.94 -9.57 -4.89
C ASP A 62 12.57 -9.77 -4.21
N ASP A 63 12.53 -9.82 -2.88
CA ASP A 63 11.32 -10.02 -2.07
C ASP A 63 10.74 -8.70 -1.56
N VAL A 64 11.03 -7.58 -2.23
CA VAL A 64 10.54 -6.25 -1.86
C VAL A 64 9.70 -5.68 -2.98
N ILE A 65 8.44 -5.37 -2.67
CA ILE A 65 7.55 -4.63 -3.55
C ILE A 65 7.64 -3.16 -3.16
N SER A 66 8.10 -2.32 -4.08
CA SER A 66 8.08 -0.87 -3.94
C SER A 66 6.82 -0.31 -4.60
N LEU A 67 6.10 0.52 -3.86
CA LEU A 67 4.87 1.16 -4.30
C LEU A 67 5.17 2.56 -4.82
N TRP A 68 4.26 3.07 -5.64
CA TRP A 68 4.33 4.48 -6.01
C TRP A 68 4.00 5.37 -4.80
N ARG A 69 4.36 6.64 -4.93
CA ARG A 69 4.12 7.65 -3.90
C ARG A 69 2.64 7.84 -3.60
N LEU A 70 2.32 7.94 -2.31
CA LEU A 70 1.08 8.54 -1.85
C LEU A 70 1.24 10.06 -1.77
N GLU A 71 0.27 10.79 -2.30
CA GLU A 71 0.20 12.25 -2.30
C GLU A 71 -1.24 12.74 -2.18
N ASN A 72 -1.45 14.05 -1.99
CA ASN A 72 -2.78 14.66 -1.84
C ASN A 72 -3.61 14.02 -0.71
N LEU A 73 -2.96 13.69 0.41
CA LEU A 73 -3.64 13.12 1.57
C LEU A 73 -4.45 14.18 2.31
N THR A 74 -5.61 13.80 2.80
CA THR A 74 -6.49 14.67 3.60
C THR A 74 -6.09 14.56 5.06
N GLN A 75 -5.77 15.68 5.70
CA GLN A 75 -5.42 15.75 7.11
C GLN A 75 -6.44 15.02 7.99
N GLY A 76 -5.96 14.13 8.87
CA GLY A 76 -6.82 13.33 9.77
C GLY A 76 -7.50 12.12 9.13
N ALA A 77 -7.30 11.88 7.83
CA ALA A 77 -7.75 10.66 7.17
C ALA A 77 -6.81 9.47 7.43
N PHE A 78 -7.40 8.28 7.44
CA PHE A 78 -6.70 7.00 7.48
C PHE A 78 -6.82 6.32 6.12
N TYR A 79 -5.69 5.99 5.53
CA TYR A 79 -5.60 5.32 4.24
C TYR A 79 -5.13 3.89 4.44
N ARG A 80 -5.96 2.92 4.06
CA ARG A 80 -5.58 1.52 3.98
C ARG A 80 -5.04 1.24 2.59
N VAL A 81 -3.75 0.89 2.52
CA VAL A 81 -3.07 0.52 1.28
C VAL A 81 -3.08 -1.00 1.19
N GLU A 82 -3.85 -1.54 0.26
CA GLU A 82 -3.91 -2.98 -0.02
C GLU A 82 -3.02 -3.31 -1.21
N VAL A 83 -2.21 -4.35 -1.05
CA VAL A 83 -1.31 -4.86 -2.08
C VAL A 83 -1.63 -6.32 -2.32
N GLN A 84 -2.01 -6.63 -3.56
CA GLN A 84 -2.19 -7.99 -4.05
C GLN A 84 -1.01 -8.35 -4.95
N PHE A 85 -0.50 -9.58 -4.85
CA PHE A 85 0.58 -10.10 -5.69
C PHE A 85 0.45 -11.61 -5.87
N THR A 86 1.06 -12.14 -6.92
CA THR A 86 1.18 -13.57 -7.18
C THR A 86 2.56 -14.06 -6.76
N ALA A 87 2.66 -15.22 -6.11
CA ALA A 87 3.94 -15.89 -5.89
C ALA A 87 3.74 -17.41 -5.75
N ASN A 88 4.60 -18.21 -6.39
CA ASN A 88 4.51 -19.68 -6.37
C ASN A 88 3.12 -20.23 -6.77
N GLY A 89 2.45 -19.57 -7.73
CA GLY A 89 1.10 -19.93 -8.17
C GLY A 89 -0.05 -19.55 -7.22
N ASN A 90 0.25 -18.88 -6.10
CA ASN A 90 -0.76 -18.39 -5.15
C ASN A 90 -0.95 -16.89 -5.32
N VAL A 91 -2.18 -16.41 -5.09
CA VAL A 91 -2.48 -14.98 -4.99
C VAL A 91 -2.51 -14.61 -3.51
N TYR A 92 -1.67 -13.65 -3.13
CA TYR A 92 -1.56 -13.09 -1.79
C TYR A 92 -2.14 -11.68 -1.77
N GLU A 93 -2.71 -11.31 -0.63
CA GLU A 93 -3.19 -9.96 -0.37
C GLU A 93 -2.77 -9.55 1.04
N CYS A 94 -2.21 -8.35 1.17
CA CYS A 94 -1.76 -7.77 2.43
C CYS A 94 -2.05 -6.27 2.46
N TYR A 95 -1.90 -5.64 3.61
CA TYR A 95 -2.16 -4.21 3.75
C TYR A 95 -1.35 -3.53 4.86
N PHE A 96 -1.14 -2.23 4.74
CA PHE A 96 -0.74 -1.33 5.84
C PHE A 96 -1.64 -0.10 5.87
N ARG A 97 -1.47 0.74 6.89
CA ARG A 97 -2.20 1.99 7.04
C ARG A 97 -1.26 3.19 7.03
N VAL A 98 -1.74 4.29 6.46
CA VAL A 98 -1.11 5.60 6.53
C VAL A 98 -2.11 6.59 7.12
N ARG A 99 -1.74 7.25 8.21
CA ARG A 99 -2.50 8.35 8.78
C ARG A 99 -1.91 9.67 8.29
N CYS A 100 -2.76 10.54 7.76
CA CYS A 100 -2.32 11.89 7.44
C CYS A 100 -2.21 12.73 8.73
N VAL A 101 -1.02 13.19 9.07
CA VAL A 101 -0.72 14.03 10.24
C VAL A 101 -0.10 15.35 9.79
N GLY A 102 -0.61 16.48 10.26
CA GLY A 102 -0.08 17.79 9.86
C GLY A 102 -0.69 18.27 8.57
#